data_AF-A0A150WGM7-F1
#
_entry.id   AF-A0A150WGM7-F1
#
_cell.length_a   1.000
_cell.length_b   1.000
_cell.length_c   1.000
_cell.angle_alpha   90.00
_cell.angle_beta   90.00
_cell.angle_gamma   90.00
#
_symmetry.space_group_name_H-M   'P 1'
#
loop_
_entity.id
_entity.type
_entity.pdbx_description
1 polymer ?
#
loop_
_entity_poly.entity_id
_entity_poly.type
_entity_poly.pdbx_seq_one_letter_code
_entity_poly.pdbx_strand_id
1 'polypeptide(L)'
;MQIHKSAALLATLSLALVLTGCEGEQTEKDMIAEAQFCLDKATDEASAMACTSKISGLTSPRAYALRCAAGFIAAEVTDPANLSSALNAIQDNQGTTALLSALTFPRQDLMNDTFAACNASGQDGLALIGAMAKSATLLSNLSGGAFGSCTSISDCDSAQIESTINNLIAGLTSGDPTEEAEAAEAITQVTEVVQTVYATTCGGTQTANDDICGQINTALGQAGVDIATTDPAEIVELGKKLLEQWTQ
;
A
#
# COMPACT_ATOMS: atom_id res chain seq x y z
N MET A 1 -49.41 67.17 -18.30
CA MET A 1 -47.98 66.91 -18.09
C MET A 1 -47.83 65.93 -16.94
N GLN A 2 -48.11 64.64 -17.19
CA GLN A 2 -48.06 63.56 -16.19
C GLN A 2 -47.95 62.21 -16.91
N ILE A 3 -46.75 61.85 -17.32
CA ILE A 3 -46.31 60.47 -17.61
C ILE A 3 -44.81 60.48 -17.25
N HIS A 4 -44.19 59.34 -16.90
CA HIS A 4 -42.73 59.16 -16.60
C HIS A 4 -42.29 58.96 -15.13
N LYS A 5 -43.13 58.42 -14.22
CA LYS A 5 -42.62 57.97 -12.90
C LYS A 5 -42.79 56.47 -12.60
N SER A 6 -43.53 55.72 -13.41
CA SER A 6 -43.88 54.32 -13.08
C SER A 6 -43.07 53.24 -13.82
N ALA A 7 -42.11 53.60 -14.68
CA ALA A 7 -41.36 52.65 -15.49
C ALA A 7 -39.99 52.24 -14.89
N ALA A 8 -39.49 52.94 -13.87
CA ALA A 8 -38.15 52.70 -13.32
C ALA A 8 -38.10 51.59 -12.24
N LEU A 9 -39.25 51.15 -11.70
CA LEU A 9 -39.28 50.19 -10.59
C LEU A 9 -39.42 48.72 -11.00
N LEU A 10 -39.68 48.44 -12.29
CA LEU A 10 -39.88 47.08 -12.83
C LEU A 10 -38.63 46.52 -13.54
N ALA A 11 -37.60 47.35 -13.76
CA ALA A 11 -36.35 46.94 -14.41
C ALA A 11 -35.25 46.48 -13.44
N THR A 12 -35.44 46.65 -12.13
CA THR A 12 -34.45 46.28 -11.10
C THR A 12 -34.71 44.92 -10.44
N LEU A 13 -35.86 44.27 -10.72
CA LEU A 13 -36.20 42.97 -10.13
C LEU A 13 -35.86 41.77 -11.02
N SER A 14 -35.51 41.99 -12.29
CA SER A 14 -35.16 40.95 -13.26
C SER A 14 -33.66 40.62 -13.33
N LEU A 15 -32.80 41.33 -12.58
CA LEU A 15 -31.34 41.08 -12.54
C LEU A 15 -30.89 40.24 -11.32
N ALA A 16 -31.81 39.87 -10.42
CA ALA A 16 -31.50 39.06 -9.23
C ALA A 16 -31.61 37.54 -9.45
N LEU A 17 -32.06 37.08 -10.63
CA LEU A 17 -32.31 35.67 -10.95
C LEU A 17 -31.25 35.02 -11.86
N VAL A 18 -30.16 35.73 -12.20
CA VAL A 18 -29.07 35.20 -13.06
C VAL A 18 -27.77 34.97 -12.27
N LEU A 19 -27.83 35.02 -10.94
CA LEU A 19 -26.68 34.77 -10.04
C LEU A 19 -26.75 33.40 -9.33
N THR A 20 -27.69 32.52 -9.69
CA THR A 20 -27.47 31.08 -9.46
C THR A 20 -26.40 30.64 -10.46
N GLY A 21 -25.15 30.83 -10.03
CA GLY A 21 -23.96 30.68 -10.84
C GLY A 21 -23.92 29.33 -11.54
N CYS A 22 -23.37 29.36 -12.75
CA CYS A 22 -22.90 28.19 -13.49
C CYS A 22 -21.75 27.50 -12.74
N GLU A 23 -22.00 27.00 -11.53
CA GLU A 23 -21.26 25.84 -11.06
C GLU A 23 -21.73 24.69 -11.94
N GLY A 24 -21.11 24.58 -13.12
CA GLY A 24 -21.27 23.41 -13.97
C GLY A 24 -20.99 22.18 -13.12
N GLU A 25 -21.71 21.10 -13.41
CA GLU A 25 -21.51 19.81 -12.75
C GLU A 25 -20.01 19.52 -12.65
N GLN A 26 -19.52 19.36 -11.42
CA GLN A 26 -18.09 19.22 -11.17
C GLN A 26 -17.60 17.99 -11.94
N THR A 27 -16.70 18.19 -12.88
CA THR A 27 -16.21 17.08 -13.68
C THR A 27 -15.23 16.25 -12.87
N GLU A 28 -15.07 14.97 -13.21
CA GLU A 28 -14.06 14.10 -12.59
C GLU A 28 -12.66 14.75 -12.61
N LYS A 29 -12.33 15.43 -13.72
CA LYS A 29 -11.06 16.12 -13.89
C LYS A 29 -10.87 17.25 -12.86
N ASP A 30 -11.94 18.00 -12.56
CA ASP A 30 -11.89 19.09 -11.59
C ASP A 30 -11.71 18.53 -10.17
N MET A 31 -12.38 17.42 -9.85
CA MET A 31 -12.24 16.72 -8.56
C MET A 31 -10.82 16.18 -8.38
N ILE A 32 -10.24 15.57 -9.42
CA ILE A 32 -8.86 15.05 -9.40
C ILE A 32 -7.85 16.19 -9.24
N ALA A 33 -8.01 17.29 -9.97
CA ALA A 33 -7.12 18.44 -9.88
C ALA A 33 -7.18 19.10 -8.49
N GLU A 34 -8.38 19.21 -7.91
CA GLU A 34 -8.56 19.71 -6.56
C GLU A 34 -7.91 18.78 -5.51
N ALA A 35 -8.10 17.47 -5.64
CA ALA A 35 -7.48 16.49 -4.76
C ALA A 35 -5.95 16.53 -4.83
N GLN A 36 -5.37 16.68 -6.03
CA GLN A 36 -3.93 16.88 -6.21
C GLN A 36 -3.43 18.11 -5.48
N PHE A 37 -4.03 19.26 -5.73
CA PHE A 37 -3.64 20.52 -5.08
C PHE A 37 -3.77 20.48 -3.56
N CYS A 38 -4.75 19.72 -3.06
CA CYS A 38 -4.92 19.47 -1.64
C CYS A 38 -3.79 18.57 -1.11
N LEU A 39 -3.49 17.44 -1.78
CA LEU A 39 -2.44 16.49 -1.38
C LEU A 39 -1.05 17.11 -1.40
N ASP A 40 -0.77 18.04 -2.32
CA ASP A 40 0.50 18.78 -2.38
C ASP A 40 0.79 19.57 -1.09
N LYS A 41 -0.22 19.79 -0.24
CA LYS A 41 -0.12 20.51 1.03
C LYS A 41 -0.39 19.62 2.24
N ALA A 42 -0.81 18.38 2.03
CA ALA A 42 -1.09 17.44 3.11
C ALA A 42 0.24 16.93 3.68
N THR A 43 0.34 16.89 5.01
CA THR A 43 1.54 16.44 5.74
C THR A 43 1.23 15.41 6.80
N ASP A 44 -0.04 15.01 6.93
CA ASP A 44 -0.53 14.12 7.97
C ASP A 44 -1.72 13.31 7.45
N GLU A 45 -2.10 12.26 8.18
CA GLU A 45 -3.21 11.39 7.84
C GLU A 45 -4.54 12.13 7.67
N ALA A 46 -4.88 13.04 8.58
CA ALA A 46 -6.17 13.71 8.56
C ALA A 46 -6.30 14.62 7.32
N SER A 47 -5.25 15.38 6.99
CA SER A 47 -5.22 16.21 5.79
C SER A 47 -5.23 15.38 4.51
N ALA A 48 -4.44 14.30 4.43
CA ALA A 48 -4.40 13.41 3.27
C ALA A 48 -5.75 12.72 3.00
N MET A 49 -6.40 12.20 4.04
CA MET A 49 -7.70 11.54 3.92
C MET A 49 -8.84 12.54 3.61
N ALA A 50 -8.76 13.77 4.12
CA ALA A 50 -9.69 14.83 3.73
C ALA A 50 -9.57 15.15 2.23
N CYS A 51 -8.36 15.20 1.67
CA CYS A 51 -8.13 15.46 0.25
C CYS A 51 -8.73 14.36 -0.64
N THR A 52 -8.63 13.09 -0.24
CA THR A 52 -9.12 11.97 -1.05
C THR A 52 -10.62 11.69 -0.90
N SER A 53 -11.26 12.20 0.17
CA SER A 53 -12.70 12.04 0.39
C SER A 53 -13.54 12.45 -0.83
N LYS A 54 -13.12 13.52 -1.53
CA LYS A 54 -13.76 14.05 -2.73
C LYS A 54 -13.69 13.08 -3.90
N ILE A 55 -12.63 12.30 -4.02
CA ILE A 55 -12.41 11.37 -5.14
C ILE A 55 -12.71 9.91 -4.78
N SER A 56 -13.26 9.63 -3.59
CA SER A 56 -13.49 8.27 -3.08
C SER A 56 -14.41 7.41 -3.95
N GLY A 57 -15.38 8.03 -4.64
CA GLY A 57 -16.30 7.35 -5.55
C GLY A 57 -15.78 7.15 -6.98
N LEU A 58 -14.64 7.72 -7.35
CA LEU A 58 -14.11 7.68 -8.72
C LEU A 58 -13.33 6.38 -8.97
N THR A 59 -13.59 5.66 -10.05
CA THR A 59 -12.86 4.41 -10.34
C THR A 59 -11.78 4.56 -11.40
N SER A 60 -11.35 5.80 -11.69
CA SER A 60 -10.34 6.04 -12.72
C SER A 60 -8.93 5.76 -12.20
N PRO A 61 -8.00 5.33 -13.08
CA PRO A 61 -6.61 5.08 -12.71
C PRO A 61 -5.93 6.25 -11.97
N ARG A 62 -6.27 7.49 -12.33
CA ARG A 62 -5.72 8.69 -11.69
C ARG A 62 -6.27 8.90 -10.27
N ALA A 63 -7.56 8.66 -10.04
CA ALA A 63 -8.12 8.73 -8.69
C ALA A 63 -7.47 7.70 -7.76
N TYR A 64 -7.25 6.48 -8.25
CA TYR A 64 -6.53 5.44 -7.51
C TYR A 64 -5.08 5.81 -7.21
N ALA A 65 -4.35 6.37 -8.19
CA ALA A 65 -2.98 6.85 -7.97
C ALA A 65 -2.89 7.91 -6.85
N LEU A 66 -3.87 8.81 -6.78
CA LEU A 66 -3.92 9.82 -5.71
C LEU A 66 -4.25 9.23 -4.34
N ARG A 67 -5.13 8.22 -4.29
CA ARG A 67 -5.39 7.50 -3.02
C ARG A 67 -4.17 6.71 -2.55
N CYS A 68 -3.46 6.07 -3.47
CA CYS A 68 -2.18 5.43 -3.20
C CYS A 68 -1.19 6.43 -2.57
N ALA A 69 -0.98 7.58 -3.22
CA ALA A 69 -0.09 8.62 -2.69
C ALA A 69 -0.55 9.16 -1.32
N ALA A 70 -1.85 9.42 -1.15
CA ALA A 70 -2.42 9.87 0.11
C ALA A 70 -2.20 8.87 1.25
N GLY A 71 -2.30 7.58 0.96
CA GLY A 71 -2.02 6.51 1.93
C GLY A 71 -0.58 6.55 2.44
N PHE A 72 0.39 6.78 1.55
CA PHE A 72 1.79 6.95 1.92
C PHE A 72 2.06 8.23 2.72
N ILE A 73 1.35 9.33 2.43
CA ILE A 73 1.41 10.55 3.26
C ILE A 73 0.81 10.28 4.64
N ALA A 74 -0.33 9.59 4.69
CA ALA A 74 -1.02 9.23 5.93
C ALA A 74 -0.20 8.30 6.82
N ALA A 75 0.60 7.43 6.21
CA ALA A 75 1.55 6.58 6.93
C ALA A 75 2.88 7.27 7.27
N GLU A 76 3.04 8.55 6.93
CA GLU A 76 4.27 9.33 7.10
C GLU A 76 5.51 8.73 6.40
N VAL A 77 5.29 7.80 5.45
CA VAL A 77 6.34 7.15 4.67
C VAL A 77 7.05 8.17 3.76
N THR A 78 6.32 9.18 3.30
CA THR A 78 6.87 10.27 2.47
C THR A 78 7.58 11.36 3.28
N ASP A 79 7.66 11.24 4.61
CA ASP A 79 8.38 12.23 5.41
C ASP A 79 9.87 12.26 5.00
N PRO A 80 10.42 13.43 4.64
CA PRO A 80 11.82 13.56 4.26
C PRO A 80 12.80 13.02 5.30
N ALA A 81 12.48 13.08 6.60
CA ALA A 81 13.28 12.51 7.66
C ALA A 81 13.27 10.97 7.62
N ASN A 82 12.11 10.35 7.39
CA ASN A 82 11.98 8.89 7.27
C ASN A 82 12.71 8.37 6.02
N LEU A 83 12.54 9.04 4.88
CA LEU A 83 13.26 8.70 3.64
C LEU A 83 14.76 8.97 3.76
N SER A 84 15.18 10.10 4.34
CA SER A 84 16.59 10.39 4.55
C SER A 84 17.22 9.39 5.53
N SER A 85 16.50 8.99 6.57
CA SER A 85 16.99 8.00 7.52
C SER A 85 17.14 6.63 6.85
N ALA A 86 16.18 6.21 6.03
CA ALA A 86 16.28 4.98 5.25
C ALA A 86 17.44 5.01 4.23
N LEU A 87 17.60 6.12 3.50
CA LEU A 87 18.68 6.27 2.53
C LEU A 87 20.06 6.31 3.18
N ASN A 88 20.20 7.01 4.31
CA ASN A 88 21.45 7.03 5.08
C ASN A 88 21.77 5.63 5.63
N ALA A 89 20.77 4.90 6.12
CA ALA A 89 20.96 3.53 6.59
C ALA A 89 21.42 2.58 5.47
N ILE A 90 20.91 2.74 4.24
CA ILE A 90 21.42 2.01 3.08
C ILE A 90 22.89 2.38 2.80
N GLN A 91 23.23 3.67 2.84
CA GLN A 91 24.60 4.14 2.59
C GLN A 91 25.59 3.65 3.66
N ASP A 92 25.13 3.54 4.91
CA ASP A 92 25.92 3.10 6.06
C ASP A 92 25.98 1.57 6.21
N ASN A 93 25.51 0.80 5.21
CA ASN A 93 25.39 -0.68 5.25
C ASN A 93 24.53 -1.20 6.43
N GLN A 94 23.60 -0.40 6.95
CA GLN A 94 22.65 -0.84 7.97
C GLN A 94 21.52 -1.74 7.41
N GLY A 95 21.62 -2.13 6.15
CA GLY A 95 20.81 -3.19 5.55
C GLY A 95 19.46 -2.73 5.00
N THR A 96 18.83 -3.63 4.23
CA THR A 96 17.51 -3.48 3.63
C THR A 96 16.38 -3.31 4.66
N THR A 97 16.63 -3.65 5.93
CA THR A 97 15.67 -3.54 7.04
C THR A 97 15.29 -2.10 7.36
N ALA A 98 16.22 -1.15 7.25
CA ALA A 98 15.93 0.27 7.49
C ALA A 98 15.01 0.85 6.41
N LEU A 99 15.18 0.43 5.14
CA LEU A 99 14.27 0.78 4.06
C LEU A 99 12.88 0.19 4.28
N LEU A 100 12.81 -1.10 4.66
CA LEU A 100 11.54 -1.74 4.99
C LEU A 100 10.87 -1.00 6.15
N SER A 101 11.59 -0.69 7.22
CA SER A 101 11.05 0.07 8.36
C SER A 101 10.43 1.40 7.95
N ALA A 102 11.08 2.15 7.05
CA ALA A 102 10.54 3.43 6.58
C ALA A 102 9.31 3.29 5.67
N LEU A 103 9.06 2.10 5.11
CA LEU A 103 7.88 1.78 4.31
C LEU A 103 6.76 1.13 5.16
N THR A 104 6.97 0.92 6.46
CA THR A 104 5.94 0.34 7.33
C THR A 104 4.80 1.33 7.56
N PHE A 105 3.59 0.79 7.61
CA PHE A 105 2.40 1.54 7.91
C PHE A 105 2.03 1.36 9.38
N PRO A 106 1.52 2.40 10.05
CA PRO A 106 1.12 2.30 11.45
C PRO A 106 -0.12 1.42 11.67
N ARG A 107 -0.92 1.21 10.61
CA ARG A 107 -2.19 0.47 10.67
C ARG A 107 -2.37 -0.43 9.45
N GLN A 108 -2.85 -1.65 9.67
CA GLN A 108 -3.01 -2.67 8.63
C GLN A 108 -4.13 -2.34 7.64
N ASP A 109 -5.21 -1.71 8.09
CA ASP A 109 -6.31 -1.23 7.24
C ASP A 109 -5.82 -0.17 6.26
N LEU A 110 -5.09 0.84 6.75
CA LEU A 110 -4.50 1.89 5.90
C LEU A 110 -3.55 1.30 4.86
N MET A 111 -2.71 0.35 5.27
CA MET A 111 -1.80 -0.37 4.38
C MET A 111 -2.54 -1.14 3.28
N ASN A 112 -3.57 -1.90 3.64
CA ASN A 112 -4.34 -2.69 2.68
C ASN A 112 -5.10 -1.79 1.69
N ASP A 113 -5.72 -0.71 2.17
CA ASP A 113 -6.42 0.26 1.33
C ASP A 113 -5.46 0.98 0.37
N THR A 114 -4.28 1.36 0.89
CA THR A 114 -3.23 1.99 0.08
C THR A 114 -2.73 1.05 -0.99
N PHE A 115 -2.41 -0.19 -0.63
CA PHE A 115 -2.00 -1.23 -1.56
C PHE A 115 -3.04 -1.47 -2.66
N ALA A 116 -4.32 -1.61 -2.28
CA ALA A 116 -5.41 -1.80 -3.24
C ALA A 116 -5.52 -0.62 -4.21
N ALA A 117 -5.38 0.61 -3.73
CA ALA A 117 -5.37 1.81 -4.56
C ALA A 117 -4.15 1.85 -5.50
N CYS A 118 -2.96 1.50 -5.02
CA CYS A 118 -1.76 1.45 -5.84
C CYS A 118 -1.87 0.41 -6.96
N ASN A 119 -2.43 -0.77 -6.67
CA ASN A 119 -2.65 -1.81 -7.67
C ASN A 119 -3.72 -1.38 -8.69
N ALA A 120 -4.84 -0.82 -8.22
CA ALA A 120 -5.94 -0.38 -9.07
C ALA A 120 -5.60 0.84 -9.95
N SER A 121 -4.49 1.55 -9.68
CA SER A 121 -4.04 2.65 -10.52
C SER A 121 -3.46 2.20 -11.86
N GLY A 122 -3.14 0.90 -12.01
CA GLY A 122 -2.52 0.35 -13.24
C GLY A 122 -1.15 0.93 -13.56
N GLN A 123 -0.43 1.44 -12.55
CA GLN A 123 0.94 1.93 -12.69
C GLN A 123 1.88 0.97 -11.98
N ASP A 124 2.69 0.23 -12.74
CA ASP A 124 3.56 -0.82 -12.20
C ASP A 124 4.47 -0.33 -11.07
N GLY A 125 4.98 0.91 -11.17
CA GLY A 125 5.81 1.52 -10.13
C GLY A 125 5.06 1.75 -8.81
N LEU A 126 3.78 2.16 -8.87
CA LEU A 126 2.96 2.33 -7.67
C LEU A 126 2.57 0.97 -7.08
N ALA A 127 2.19 0.02 -7.94
CA ALA A 127 1.89 -1.35 -7.52
C ALA A 127 3.08 -1.99 -6.79
N LEU A 128 4.30 -1.82 -7.32
CA LEU A 128 5.53 -2.30 -6.70
C LEU A 128 5.78 -1.63 -5.34
N ILE A 129 5.74 -0.31 -5.25
CA ILE A 129 5.98 0.40 -3.98
C ILE A 129 4.90 0.04 -2.95
N GLY A 130 3.63 -0.07 -3.36
CA GLY A 130 2.54 -0.55 -2.52
C GLY A 130 2.78 -1.97 -1.99
N ALA A 131 3.24 -2.88 -2.87
CA ALA A 131 3.58 -4.25 -2.48
C ALA A 131 4.74 -4.27 -1.47
N MET A 132 5.79 -3.48 -1.70
CA MET A 132 6.93 -3.36 -0.78
C MET A 132 6.50 -2.84 0.60
N ALA A 133 5.63 -1.84 0.65
CA ALA A 133 5.13 -1.29 1.90
C ALA A 133 4.21 -2.26 2.66
N LYS A 134 3.33 -2.97 1.93
CA LYS A 134 2.55 -4.09 2.50
C LYS A 134 3.48 -5.17 3.06
N SER A 135 4.52 -5.57 2.31
CA SER A 135 5.56 -6.50 2.76
C SER A 135 6.18 -6.06 4.09
N ALA A 136 6.67 -4.83 4.12
CA ALA A 136 7.38 -4.28 5.26
C ALA A 136 6.49 -4.23 6.50
N THR A 137 5.26 -3.76 6.34
CA THR A 137 4.27 -3.66 7.42
C THR A 137 3.96 -5.04 8.01
N LEU A 138 3.73 -6.02 7.13
CA LEU A 138 3.45 -7.39 7.55
C LEU A 138 4.64 -8.01 8.29
N LEU A 139 5.84 -7.89 7.74
CA LEU A 139 7.06 -8.38 8.39
C LEU A 139 7.30 -7.70 9.74
N SER A 140 7.03 -6.40 9.85
CA SER A 140 7.15 -5.67 11.12
C SER A 140 6.12 -6.13 12.16
N ASN A 141 4.91 -6.49 11.74
CA ASN A 141 3.90 -7.03 12.64
C ASN A 141 4.28 -8.44 13.13
N LEU A 142 4.88 -9.25 12.26
CA LEU A 142 5.39 -10.58 12.63
C LEU A 142 6.59 -10.48 13.58
N SER A 143 7.50 -9.54 13.34
CA SER A 143 8.73 -9.41 14.10
C SER A 143 8.51 -8.96 15.54
N GLY A 144 7.42 -8.23 15.84
CA GLY A 144 7.01 -7.85 17.20
C GLY A 144 5.92 -8.73 17.83
N GLY A 145 5.47 -9.77 17.12
CA GLY A 145 4.35 -10.64 17.50
C GLY A 145 4.76 -11.97 18.15
N ALA A 146 3.86 -12.96 18.11
CA ALA A 146 4.02 -14.28 18.74
C ALA A 146 5.25 -15.07 18.24
N PHE A 147 5.69 -14.80 17.00
CA PHE A 147 6.81 -15.51 16.36
C PHE A 147 8.12 -14.70 16.38
N GLY A 148 8.04 -13.42 16.75
CA GLY A 148 9.10 -12.45 16.65
C GLY A 148 10.10 -12.50 17.80
N SER A 149 11.38 -12.33 17.49
CA SER A 149 12.45 -12.19 18.50
C SER A 149 12.91 -10.74 18.73
N CYS A 150 12.24 -9.78 18.11
CA CYS A 150 12.58 -8.35 18.12
C CYS A 150 11.32 -7.51 18.41
N THR A 151 11.49 -6.21 18.60
CA THR A 151 10.36 -5.28 18.82
C THR A 151 9.89 -4.62 17.53
N SER A 152 10.77 -4.51 16.55
CA SER A 152 10.53 -3.94 15.23
C SER A 152 11.48 -4.54 14.21
N ILE A 153 11.15 -4.47 12.91
CA ILE A 153 12.02 -5.00 11.85
C ILE A 153 13.39 -4.30 11.77
N SER A 154 13.48 -3.02 12.17
CA SER A 154 14.75 -2.27 12.18
C SER A 154 15.68 -2.71 13.30
N ASP A 155 15.16 -3.35 14.35
CA ASP A 155 15.95 -3.87 15.46
C ASP A 155 16.40 -5.32 15.25
N CYS A 156 15.85 -6.00 14.24
CA CYS A 156 16.19 -7.39 13.96
C CYS A 156 17.49 -7.45 13.16
N ASP A 157 18.48 -8.18 13.67
CA ASP A 157 19.57 -8.66 12.83
C ASP A 157 19.11 -9.83 11.93
N SER A 158 19.97 -10.25 11.00
CA SER A 158 19.66 -11.34 10.07
C SER A 158 19.37 -12.66 10.78
N ALA A 159 20.01 -12.94 11.92
CA ALA A 159 19.81 -14.18 12.67
C ALA A 159 18.45 -14.19 13.40
N GLN A 160 18.00 -13.03 13.88
CA GLN A 160 16.67 -12.84 14.47
C GLN A 160 15.56 -12.99 13.43
N ILE A 161 15.77 -12.48 12.21
CA ILE A 161 14.84 -12.69 11.10
C ILE A 161 14.78 -14.18 10.75
N GLU A 162 15.92 -14.86 10.63
CA GLU A 162 15.99 -16.30 10.38
C GLU A 162 15.29 -17.10 11.49
N SER A 163 15.50 -16.74 12.76
CA SER A 163 14.80 -17.37 13.88
C SER A 163 13.29 -17.15 13.81
N THR A 164 12.83 -15.94 13.44
CA THR A 164 11.41 -15.63 13.30
C THR A 164 10.78 -16.49 12.20
N ILE A 165 11.48 -16.64 11.07
CA ILE A 165 11.06 -17.51 9.96
C ILE A 165 10.97 -18.97 10.42
N ASN A 166 12.00 -19.48 11.12
CA ASN A 166 12.02 -20.84 11.61
C ASN A 166 10.91 -21.10 12.65
N ASN A 167 10.64 -20.15 13.55
CA ASN A 167 9.54 -20.23 14.50
C ASN A 167 8.18 -20.28 13.78
N LEU A 168 8.02 -19.50 12.71
CA LEU A 168 6.80 -19.49 11.91
C LEU A 168 6.55 -20.84 11.23
N ILE A 169 7.59 -21.44 10.65
CA ILE A 169 7.53 -22.77 10.04
C ILE A 169 7.24 -23.84 11.10
N ALA A 170 7.87 -23.75 12.27
CA ALA A 170 7.64 -24.67 13.38
C ALA A 170 6.19 -24.58 13.89
N GLY A 171 5.63 -23.37 13.97
CA GLY A 171 4.26 -23.09 14.43
C GLY A 171 3.19 -23.84 13.63
N LEU A 172 3.40 -24.00 12.31
CA LEU A 172 2.53 -24.81 11.43
C LEU A 172 2.45 -26.30 11.82
N THR A 173 3.38 -26.79 12.64
CA THR A 173 3.49 -28.20 13.04
C THR A 173 3.52 -28.38 14.55
N SER A 174 3.15 -27.33 15.30
CA SER A 174 3.25 -27.29 16.76
C SER A 174 2.29 -28.27 17.45
N GLY A 175 1.17 -28.62 16.81
CA GLY A 175 0.07 -29.38 17.40
C GLY A 175 -0.83 -28.56 18.32
N ASP A 176 -0.54 -27.26 18.53
CA ASP A 176 -1.45 -26.32 19.17
C ASP A 176 -2.31 -25.63 18.09
N PRO A 177 -3.64 -25.82 18.08
CA PRO A 177 -4.51 -25.25 17.06
C PRO A 177 -4.45 -23.72 16.96
N THR A 178 -4.10 -23.02 18.04
CA THR A 178 -3.99 -21.56 18.07
C THR A 178 -2.71 -21.12 17.36
N GLU A 179 -1.57 -21.73 17.72
CA GLU A 179 -0.27 -21.43 17.13
C GLU A 179 -0.23 -21.82 15.65
N GLU A 180 -0.83 -22.95 15.28
CA GLU A 180 -0.98 -23.36 13.87
C GLU A 180 -1.80 -22.35 13.07
N ALA A 181 -2.91 -21.86 13.62
CA ALA A 181 -3.75 -20.87 12.93
C ALA A 181 -3.04 -19.52 12.76
N GLU A 182 -2.36 -19.03 13.81
CA GLU A 182 -1.59 -17.80 13.77
C GLU A 182 -0.42 -17.88 12.77
N ALA A 183 0.29 -19.01 12.75
CA ALA A 183 1.38 -19.26 11.81
C ALA A 183 0.87 -19.33 10.36
N ALA A 184 -0.25 -20.02 10.12
CA ALA A 184 -0.86 -20.09 8.81
C ALA A 184 -1.30 -18.71 8.31
N GLU A 185 -1.97 -17.91 9.14
CA GLU A 185 -2.40 -16.56 8.79
C GLU A 185 -1.22 -15.64 8.44
N ALA A 186 -0.15 -15.70 9.23
CA ALA A 186 1.08 -14.97 8.98
C ALA A 186 1.77 -15.38 7.66
N ILE A 187 1.87 -16.69 7.39
CA ILE A 187 2.45 -17.20 6.15
C ILE A 187 1.59 -16.81 4.94
N THR A 188 0.27 -16.87 5.06
CA THR A 188 -0.65 -16.40 4.01
C THR A 188 -0.37 -14.94 3.67
N GLN A 189 -0.25 -14.07 4.67
CA GLN A 189 0.02 -12.65 4.45
C GLN A 189 1.36 -12.39 3.73
N VAL A 190 2.43 -13.10 4.11
CA VAL A 190 3.73 -13.03 3.42
C VAL A 190 3.62 -13.55 1.99
N THR A 191 2.86 -14.62 1.76
CA THR A 191 2.69 -15.22 0.44
C THR A 191 1.96 -14.28 -0.51
N GLU A 192 0.85 -13.67 -0.11
CA GLU A 192 0.09 -12.72 -0.93
C GLU A 192 0.94 -11.55 -1.43
N VAL A 193 1.86 -11.10 -0.58
CA VAL A 193 2.85 -10.09 -0.93
C VAL A 193 3.79 -10.59 -2.02
N VAL A 194 4.36 -11.78 -1.85
CA VAL A 194 5.27 -12.37 -2.85
C VAL A 194 4.54 -12.61 -4.17
N GLN A 195 3.28 -13.06 -4.14
CA GLN A 195 2.44 -13.19 -5.33
C GLN A 195 2.30 -11.86 -6.07
N THR A 196 2.11 -10.76 -5.33
CA THR A 196 2.02 -9.42 -5.90
C THR A 196 3.35 -8.95 -6.51
N VAL A 197 4.46 -9.13 -5.78
CA VAL A 197 5.80 -8.79 -6.29
C VAL A 197 6.06 -9.59 -7.55
N TYR A 198 5.82 -10.89 -7.53
CA TYR A 198 5.97 -11.76 -8.69
C TYR A 198 5.13 -11.30 -9.88
N ALA A 199 3.83 -11.02 -9.68
CA ALA A 199 2.96 -10.55 -10.76
C ALA A 199 3.46 -9.23 -11.37
N THR A 200 4.06 -8.36 -10.56
CA THR A 200 4.53 -7.03 -10.97
C THR A 200 5.92 -7.06 -11.61
N THR A 201 6.84 -7.89 -11.10
CA THR A 201 8.26 -7.86 -11.48
C THR A 201 8.70 -9.09 -12.27
N CYS A 202 8.10 -10.25 -12.03
CA CYS A 202 8.51 -11.54 -12.60
C CYS A 202 7.56 -12.05 -13.68
N GLY A 203 6.32 -11.56 -13.71
CA GLY A 203 5.32 -11.92 -14.71
C GLY A 203 5.58 -11.31 -16.09
N GLY A 204 5.26 -12.05 -17.16
CA GLY A 204 5.29 -11.54 -18.55
C GLY A 204 6.64 -11.68 -19.25
N THR A 205 6.96 -10.76 -20.18
CA THR A 205 8.23 -10.74 -20.94
C THR A 205 9.33 -9.93 -20.27
N GLN A 206 9.08 -9.40 -19.07
CA GLN A 206 10.05 -8.59 -18.34
C GLN A 206 10.92 -9.51 -17.47
N THR A 207 12.18 -9.67 -17.87
CA THR A 207 13.20 -10.36 -17.06
C THR A 207 13.76 -9.37 -16.02
N ALA A 208 12.94 -8.93 -15.07
CA ALA A 208 13.47 -8.14 -13.96
C ALA A 208 14.08 -9.08 -12.92
N ASN A 209 15.36 -8.85 -12.60
CA ASN A 209 16.12 -9.45 -11.51
C ASN A 209 15.98 -10.99 -11.36
N ASP A 210 16.82 -11.72 -12.12
CA ASP A 210 16.92 -13.18 -12.06
C ASP A 210 17.14 -13.72 -10.64
N ASP A 211 17.71 -12.93 -9.73
CA ASP A 211 17.91 -13.35 -8.33
C ASP A 211 16.58 -13.45 -7.57
N ILE A 212 15.74 -12.41 -7.62
CA ILE A 212 14.44 -12.40 -6.93
C ILE A 212 13.49 -13.37 -7.61
N CYS A 213 13.35 -13.27 -8.94
CA CYS A 213 12.42 -14.11 -9.67
C CYS A 213 12.89 -15.57 -9.72
N GLY A 214 14.19 -15.84 -9.70
CA GLY A 214 14.75 -17.19 -9.61
C GLY A 214 14.44 -17.87 -8.28
N GLN A 215 14.56 -17.15 -7.16
CA GLN A 215 14.17 -17.68 -5.84
C GLN A 215 12.67 -18.01 -5.78
N ILE A 216 11.81 -17.10 -6.25
CA ILE A 216 10.36 -17.33 -6.26
C ILE A 216 9.99 -18.50 -7.20
N ASN A 217 10.56 -18.56 -8.41
CA ASN A 217 10.34 -19.66 -9.35
C ASN A 217 10.82 -21.01 -8.80
N THR A 218 11.90 -21.02 -8.03
CA THR A 218 12.39 -22.24 -7.36
C THR A 218 11.42 -22.71 -6.29
N ALA A 219 10.93 -21.78 -5.44
CA ALA A 219 9.91 -22.10 -4.45
C ALA A 219 8.62 -22.63 -5.09
N LEU A 220 8.17 -22.02 -6.19
CA LEU A 220 7.01 -22.48 -6.96
C LEU A 220 7.20 -23.90 -7.49
N GLY A 221 8.36 -24.20 -8.07
CA GLY A 221 8.69 -25.54 -8.57
C GLY A 221 8.73 -26.60 -7.46
N GLN A 222 9.14 -26.22 -6.24
CA GLN A 222 9.17 -27.11 -5.08
C GLN A 222 7.78 -27.31 -4.46
N ALA A 223 6.98 -26.25 -4.38
CA ALA A 223 5.61 -26.32 -3.86
C ALA A 223 4.67 -27.07 -4.82
N GLY A 224 4.95 -27.01 -6.12
CA GLY A 224 4.11 -27.65 -7.15
C GLY A 224 2.75 -26.96 -7.34
N VAL A 225 2.66 -25.69 -6.94
CA VAL A 225 1.43 -24.87 -7.01
C VAL A 225 1.62 -23.65 -7.92
N ASP A 226 0.52 -23.11 -8.42
CA ASP A 226 0.52 -21.88 -9.22
C ASP A 226 0.73 -20.66 -8.31
N ILE A 227 1.55 -19.69 -8.75
CA ILE A 227 1.76 -18.42 -8.03
C ILE A 227 0.46 -17.62 -7.89
N ALA A 228 -0.52 -17.82 -8.75
CA ALA A 228 -1.83 -17.18 -8.68
C ALA A 228 -2.86 -18.01 -7.89
N THR A 229 -2.44 -19.04 -7.14
CA THR A 229 -3.37 -19.84 -6.33
C THR A 229 -4.12 -18.97 -5.31
N THR A 230 -5.41 -19.25 -5.18
CA THR A 230 -6.31 -18.67 -4.18
C THR A 230 -6.77 -19.72 -3.16
N ASP A 231 -6.31 -20.97 -3.28
CA ASP A 231 -6.65 -22.02 -2.32
C ASP A 231 -5.84 -21.80 -1.03
N PRO A 232 -6.48 -21.67 0.15
CA PRO A 232 -5.77 -21.36 1.39
C PRO A 232 -4.68 -22.36 1.76
N ALA A 233 -4.87 -23.66 1.48
CA ALA A 233 -3.87 -24.67 1.82
C ALA A 233 -2.66 -24.58 0.86
N GLU A 234 -2.90 -24.35 -0.43
CA GLU A 234 -1.84 -24.13 -1.41
C GLU A 234 -1.05 -22.84 -1.14
N ILE A 235 -1.71 -21.76 -0.70
CA ILE A 235 -1.05 -20.51 -0.30
C ILE A 235 -0.09 -20.76 0.88
N VAL A 236 -0.54 -21.49 1.91
CA VAL A 236 0.31 -21.78 3.07
C VAL A 236 1.51 -22.65 2.67
N GLU A 237 1.30 -23.66 1.81
CA GLU A 237 2.41 -24.50 1.33
C GLU A 237 3.40 -23.69 0.48
N LEU A 238 2.92 -22.83 -0.42
CA LEU A 238 3.78 -21.92 -1.19
C LEU A 238 4.59 -21.00 -0.28
N GLY A 239 3.93 -20.38 0.69
CA GLY A 239 4.57 -19.50 1.66
C GLY A 239 5.65 -20.19 2.46
N LYS A 240 5.38 -21.42 2.91
CA LYS A 240 6.38 -22.25 3.58
C LYS A 240 7.59 -22.50 2.67
N LYS A 241 7.40 -22.84 1.40
CA LYS A 241 8.51 -23.03 0.44
C LYS A 241 9.28 -21.76 0.16
N LEU A 242 8.61 -20.61 0.07
CA LEU A 242 9.27 -19.31 -0.07
C LEU A 242 10.16 -19.00 1.14
N LEU A 243 9.64 -19.23 2.34
CA LEU A 243 10.40 -19.03 3.57
C LEU A 243 11.59 -19.98 3.69
N GLU A 244 11.43 -21.26 3.34
CA GLU A 244 12.53 -22.25 3.27
C GLU A 244 13.62 -21.85 2.26
N GLN A 245 13.27 -21.14 1.19
CA GLN A 245 14.24 -20.61 0.22
C GLN A 245 15.00 -19.39 0.76
N TRP A 246 14.36 -18.54 1.57
CA TRP A 246 15.03 -17.38 2.17
C TRP A 246 16.04 -17.72 3.26
N THR A 247 15.96 -18.93 3.83
CA THR A 247 16.92 -19.43 4.83
C THR A 247 18.14 -20.15 4.24
N GLN A 248 18.21 -20.34 2.92
CA GLN A 248 19.30 -21.04 2.22
C GLN A 248 20.35 -20.06 1.70
#